data_AF-A0A8S3PSI3-F1
#
_entry.id   AF-A0A8S3PSI3-F1
#
_cell.length_a   1.000
_cell.length_b   1.000
_cell.length_c   1.000
_cell.angle_alpha   90.00
_cell.angle_beta   90.00
_cell.angle_gamma   90.00
#
_symmetry.space_group_name_H-M   'P 1'
#
loop_
_entity.id
_entity.type
_entity.pdbx_description
1 polymer ?
#
loop_
_entity_poly.entity_id
_entity_poly.type
_entity_poly.pdbx_seq_one_letter_code
_entity_poly.pdbx_strand_id
1 'polypeptide(L)'
;MKEYDPESKLCCDFGVVPKFNEHGQKLDCCSEKTFIVETEICCERDVFKKFTEDGKEQSCCGAMHYEKSEKVCCNNTLTDKINGINSCCGSTPIDPKTTICCRDRNSNKKPHSIGTHMKCCGVEYYNKTTHYCKSKKKGIVLPFSKSLCKNNEYDKLKQKCCTGTLYNVSDSDEQYKCCGTKLYNTVDEKCCDGSFTIPHDAECCEKGHFYPSSQKCCNGLPVNITSSTEECCGNGLYDRQYQECCGNVIYNTSSHQCCQPGGDIIVKSTEYKCCGKISYDSHQDVCCTKNKFSGETFKIITKSVEYHDTCCVPSEIEKSQSYSSITHRCQLGGIINKTDMCGIHPYNETSDLCCGGVLDKMGLEEGRDCCGIKSYNMTTKICCDNTIYLKTNKQSCHQNSTEFIDVIHRTLPRHRDYGICSYCNLHTIQNVKEFLESATNLCKQFVLKIAKLTTAMAGNTTTVDGFIRKDLLSQKTFKKQKIQFQVPCTCQLNTRSIILLTDLNDYSKLLRLGDSNLIIPWSKTASNYLRKRAKCAKDTNKFALETVAGFKISIEYTKPELKGRDRF
;
A
#
# COMPACT_ATOMS: atom_id res chain seq x y z
N MET A 1 -56.04 5.14 -21.08
CA MET A 1 -55.41 6.18 -20.24
C MET A 1 -54.34 6.85 -21.11
N LYS A 2 -54.43 8.15 -21.39
CA LYS A 2 -53.31 8.84 -22.07
C LYS A 2 -52.16 8.93 -21.06
N GLU A 3 -50.98 8.41 -21.43
CA GLU A 3 -49.78 8.43 -20.59
C GLU A 3 -49.41 9.86 -20.20
N TYR A 4 -49.30 10.09 -18.89
CA TYR A 4 -48.63 11.27 -18.34
C TYR A 4 -47.14 10.96 -18.30
N ASP A 5 -46.35 11.74 -19.04
CA ASP A 5 -44.90 11.64 -19.03
C ASP A 5 -44.35 12.88 -18.28
N PRO A 6 -43.74 12.69 -17.09
CA PRO A 6 -43.19 13.78 -16.32
C PRO A 6 -41.99 14.46 -16.99
N GLU A 7 -41.38 13.91 -18.04
CA GLU A 7 -40.28 14.57 -18.76
C GLU A 7 -40.78 15.59 -19.79
N SER A 8 -41.96 15.37 -20.36
CA SER A 8 -42.54 16.23 -21.41
C SER A 8 -43.78 17.03 -20.98
N LYS A 9 -44.40 16.72 -19.83
CA LYS A 9 -45.64 17.36 -19.36
C LYS A 9 -45.53 17.93 -17.95
N LEU A 10 -46.34 18.95 -17.68
CA LEU A 10 -46.56 19.59 -16.39
C LEU A 10 -48.00 19.32 -15.96
N CYS A 11 -48.21 19.14 -14.66
CA CYS A 11 -49.54 19.13 -14.07
C CYS A 11 -49.78 20.50 -13.43
N CYS A 12 -50.66 21.31 -14.03
CA CYS A 12 -51.11 22.58 -13.47
C CYS A 12 -52.50 22.43 -12.83
N ASP A 13 -52.91 23.42 -12.04
CA ASP A 13 -54.23 23.44 -11.37
C ASP A 13 -55.41 23.36 -12.35
N PHE A 14 -55.21 23.83 -13.59
CA PHE A 14 -56.20 23.82 -14.68
C PHE A 14 -56.02 22.66 -15.68
N GLY A 15 -55.09 21.73 -15.42
CA GLY A 15 -54.89 20.53 -16.23
C GLY A 15 -53.44 20.27 -16.64
N VAL A 16 -53.28 19.26 -17.50
CA VAL A 16 -51.96 18.80 -17.97
C VAL A 16 -51.55 19.58 -19.23
N VAL A 17 -50.38 20.21 -19.19
CA VAL A 17 -49.82 21.04 -20.27
C VAL A 17 -48.41 20.57 -20.67
N PRO A 18 -47.88 20.89 -21.85
CA PRO A 18 -46.50 20.54 -22.21
C PRO A 18 -45.47 21.35 -21.39
N LYS A 19 -44.30 20.74 -21.12
CA LYS A 19 -43.15 21.38 -20.42
C LYS A 19 -42.44 22.44 -21.25
N PHE A 20 -42.58 22.37 -22.57
CA PHE A 20 -41.94 23.28 -23.50
C PHE A 20 -43.00 23.83 -24.46
N ASN A 21 -42.87 25.11 -24.82
CA ASN A 21 -43.71 25.69 -25.87
C ASN A 21 -43.23 25.28 -27.28
N GLU A 22 -43.92 25.76 -28.30
CA GLU A 22 -43.61 25.51 -29.72
C GLU A 22 -42.20 25.99 -30.14
N HIS A 23 -41.61 26.89 -29.36
CA HIS A 23 -40.27 27.45 -29.56
C HIS A 23 -39.19 26.79 -28.69
N GLY A 24 -39.51 25.71 -27.97
CA GLY A 24 -38.58 25.00 -27.10
C GLY A 24 -38.23 25.71 -25.78
N GLN A 25 -38.98 26.76 -25.41
CA GLN A 25 -38.79 27.48 -24.14
C GLN A 25 -39.50 26.75 -23.00
N LYS A 26 -38.92 26.74 -21.81
CA LYS A 26 -39.43 25.98 -20.68
C LYS A 26 -40.62 26.69 -20.05
N LEU A 27 -41.72 25.98 -19.90
CA LEU A 27 -42.92 26.46 -19.23
C LEU A 27 -42.96 26.01 -17.76
N ASP A 28 -43.70 26.76 -16.95
CA ASP A 28 -44.15 26.36 -15.61
C ASP A 28 -45.57 26.90 -15.35
N CYS A 29 -46.22 26.38 -14.30
CA CYS A 29 -47.60 26.71 -13.96
C CYS A 29 -47.66 27.93 -13.02
N CYS A 30 -48.57 28.86 -13.28
CA CYS A 30 -48.90 29.98 -12.41
C CYS A 30 -50.41 30.08 -12.23
N SER A 31 -50.94 29.43 -11.20
CA SER A 31 -52.38 29.31 -10.96
C SER A 31 -53.12 28.84 -12.22
N GLU A 32 -53.85 29.71 -12.93
CA GLU A 32 -54.70 29.38 -14.09
C GLU A 32 -54.01 29.53 -15.46
N LYS A 33 -52.71 29.84 -15.51
CA LYS A 33 -51.96 30.06 -16.75
C LYS A 33 -50.55 29.45 -16.69
N THR A 34 -49.92 29.26 -17.85
CA THR A 34 -48.50 28.90 -17.96
C THR A 34 -47.63 30.15 -18.19
N PHE A 35 -46.36 30.11 -17.78
CA PHE A 35 -45.38 31.16 -18.06
C PHE A 35 -44.02 30.57 -18.46
N ILE A 36 -43.20 31.37 -19.14
CA ILE A 36 -41.86 30.99 -19.59
C ILE A 36 -40.85 31.21 -18.46
N VAL A 37 -40.27 30.13 -17.94
CA VAL A 37 -39.40 30.17 -16.76
C VAL A 37 -38.16 31.02 -16.98
N GLU A 38 -37.63 31.08 -18.19
CA GLU A 38 -36.43 31.87 -18.50
C GLU A 38 -36.70 33.37 -18.40
N THR A 39 -37.84 33.84 -18.90
CA THR A 39 -38.14 35.27 -19.11
C THR A 39 -39.23 35.82 -18.21
N GLU A 40 -39.93 34.99 -17.45
CA GLU A 40 -41.09 35.37 -16.64
C GLU A 40 -41.02 34.76 -15.24
N ILE A 41 -41.74 35.36 -14.29
CA ILE A 41 -41.85 34.93 -12.90
C ILE A 41 -43.31 34.95 -12.46
N CYS A 42 -43.74 33.91 -11.76
CA CYS A 42 -45.06 33.84 -11.13
C CYS A 42 -44.99 34.34 -9.69
N CYS A 43 -45.79 35.35 -9.35
CA CYS A 43 -46.01 35.82 -7.99
C CYS A 43 -47.47 35.60 -7.59
N GLU A 44 -47.72 34.57 -6.78
CA GLU A 44 -49.05 34.04 -6.45
C GLU A 44 -49.87 33.67 -7.68
N ARG A 45 -50.63 34.61 -8.26
CA ARG A 45 -51.52 34.39 -9.41
C ARG A 45 -51.09 35.16 -10.67
N ASP A 46 -50.15 36.08 -10.52
CA ASP A 46 -49.76 37.01 -11.57
C ASP A 46 -48.39 36.64 -12.14
N VAL A 47 -48.30 36.72 -13.47
CA VAL A 47 -47.08 36.44 -14.22
C VAL A 47 -46.50 37.78 -14.66
N PHE A 48 -45.23 37.99 -14.30
CA PHE A 48 -44.49 39.20 -14.62
C PHE A 48 -43.29 38.87 -15.49
N LYS A 49 -42.91 39.79 -16.38
CA LYS A 49 -41.66 39.66 -17.12
C LYS A 49 -40.48 39.88 -16.20
N LYS A 50 -39.44 39.06 -16.36
CA LYS A 50 -38.19 39.22 -15.65
C LYS A 50 -37.45 40.47 -16.11
N PHE A 51 -36.77 41.14 -15.19
CA PHE A 51 -35.82 42.20 -15.56
C PHE A 51 -34.73 41.61 -16.47
N THR A 52 -34.48 42.25 -17.61
CA THR A 52 -33.56 41.81 -18.66
C THR A 52 -32.15 42.39 -18.51
N GLU A 53 -31.88 43.15 -17.44
CA GLU A 53 -30.60 43.79 -17.18
C GLU A 53 -29.69 42.92 -16.29
N ASP A 54 -28.41 42.84 -16.65
CA ASP A 54 -27.40 42.08 -15.91
C ASP A 54 -27.26 42.58 -14.46
N GLY A 55 -27.38 41.65 -13.49
CA GLY A 55 -27.15 41.90 -12.07
C GLY A 55 -28.39 42.26 -11.23
N LYS A 56 -29.57 42.39 -11.84
CA LYS A 56 -30.83 42.65 -11.11
C LYS A 56 -31.51 41.36 -10.67
N GLU A 57 -31.29 40.96 -9.42
CA GLU A 57 -32.04 39.86 -8.83
C GLU A 57 -33.49 40.27 -8.54
N GLN A 58 -34.45 39.42 -8.89
CA GLN A 58 -35.88 39.65 -8.67
C GLN A 58 -36.53 38.58 -7.80
N SER A 59 -37.62 38.94 -7.14
CA SER A 59 -38.37 38.05 -6.26
C SER A 59 -39.83 38.49 -6.17
N CYS A 60 -40.65 37.62 -5.60
CA CYS A 60 -42.03 37.93 -5.25
C CYS A 60 -42.14 38.33 -3.78
N CYS A 61 -43.04 39.26 -3.51
CA CYS A 61 -43.52 39.62 -2.17
C CYS A 61 -45.04 39.59 -2.18
N GLY A 62 -45.64 38.47 -1.79
CA GLY A 62 -47.02 38.17 -2.12
C GLY A 62 -47.25 38.20 -3.65
N ALA A 63 -48.33 38.84 -4.09
CA ALA A 63 -48.67 39.00 -5.51
C ALA A 63 -47.78 39.99 -6.29
N MET A 64 -46.86 40.71 -5.64
CA MET A 64 -46.03 41.74 -6.29
C MET A 64 -44.65 41.20 -6.67
N HIS A 65 -44.22 41.42 -7.91
CA HIS A 65 -42.82 41.26 -8.32
C HIS A 65 -42.01 42.50 -7.92
N TYR A 66 -40.76 42.30 -7.49
CA TYR A 66 -39.87 43.41 -7.12
C TYR A 66 -38.41 43.08 -7.37
N GLU A 67 -37.60 44.13 -7.51
CA GLU A 67 -36.15 44.04 -7.62
C GLU A 67 -35.51 43.93 -6.22
N LYS A 68 -34.84 42.80 -5.95
CA LYS A 68 -34.20 42.52 -4.65
C LYS A 68 -33.08 43.50 -4.33
N SER A 69 -32.50 44.19 -5.31
CA SER A 69 -31.45 45.20 -5.06
C SER A 69 -32.03 46.46 -4.38
N GLU A 70 -33.30 46.78 -4.64
CA GLU A 70 -33.94 48.04 -4.22
C GLU A 70 -34.88 47.88 -3.02
N LYS A 71 -35.59 46.76 -2.93
CA LYS A 71 -36.61 46.53 -1.88
C LYS A 71 -36.34 45.25 -1.10
N VAL A 72 -36.92 45.18 0.09
CA VAL A 72 -36.95 43.97 0.94
C VAL A 72 -38.40 43.61 1.23
N CYS A 73 -38.73 42.33 1.20
CA CYS A 73 -40.06 41.82 1.52
C CYS A 73 -40.10 41.26 2.95
N CYS A 74 -40.90 41.86 3.83
CA CYS A 74 -41.13 41.36 5.19
C CYS A 74 -42.61 41.03 5.37
N ASN A 75 -42.95 39.73 5.46
CA ASN A 75 -44.32 39.24 5.66
C ASN A 75 -45.33 39.87 4.67
N ASN A 76 -45.06 39.74 3.37
CA ASN A 76 -45.84 40.32 2.26
C ASN A 76 -45.88 41.87 2.20
N THR A 77 -45.05 42.56 2.98
CA THR A 77 -44.90 44.02 2.91
C THR A 77 -43.58 44.38 2.25
N LEU A 78 -43.62 45.18 1.19
CA LEU A 78 -42.42 45.71 0.53
C LEU A 78 -41.92 46.96 1.24
N THR A 79 -40.61 47.07 1.41
CA THR A 79 -39.95 48.26 1.97
C THR A 79 -38.70 48.59 1.18
N ASP A 80 -38.44 49.87 0.98
CA ASP A 80 -37.23 50.34 0.29
C ASP A 80 -35.98 50.08 1.13
N LYS A 81 -34.88 49.68 0.46
CA LYS A 81 -33.57 49.47 1.07
C LYS A 81 -32.84 50.79 1.34
N ILE A 82 -33.49 51.70 2.03
CA ILE A 82 -32.92 52.98 2.47
C ILE A 82 -32.17 52.81 3.79
N ASN A 83 -31.15 53.64 4.02
CA ASN A 83 -30.42 53.71 5.31
C ASN A 83 -29.88 52.35 5.82
N GLY A 84 -29.46 51.45 4.91
CA GLY A 84 -28.88 50.15 5.27
C GLY A 84 -29.90 49.05 5.57
N ILE A 85 -31.21 49.33 5.54
CA ILE A 85 -32.26 48.32 5.67
C ILE A 85 -32.13 47.34 4.50
N ASN A 86 -31.92 46.07 4.78
CA ASN A 86 -31.83 45.05 3.72
C ASN A 86 -32.27 43.65 4.15
N SER A 87 -32.74 43.50 5.40
CA SER A 87 -33.12 42.23 6.01
C SER A 87 -34.43 42.37 6.77
N CYS A 88 -35.08 41.25 7.10
CA CYS A 88 -36.31 41.23 7.88
C CYS A 88 -36.15 40.52 9.21
N CYS A 89 -36.74 41.08 10.26
CA CYS A 89 -36.97 40.42 11.53
C CYS A 89 -38.47 40.29 11.78
N GLY A 90 -39.04 39.14 11.39
CA GLY A 90 -40.49 38.99 11.36
C GLY A 90 -41.08 39.88 10.27
N SER A 91 -42.05 40.72 10.62
CA SER A 91 -42.62 41.75 9.74
C SER A 91 -41.83 43.07 9.72
N THR A 92 -40.80 43.21 10.56
CA THR A 92 -40.04 44.47 10.68
C THR A 92 -38.80 44.48 9.77
N PRO A 93 -38.68 45.42 8.83
CA PRO A 93 -37.44 45.65 8.07
C PRO A 93 -36.34 46.16 9.00
N ILE A 94 -35.13 45.61 8.87
CA ILE A 94 -33.98 45.96 9.71
C ILE A 94 -32.71 46.14 8.89
N ASP A 95 -31.81 46.99 9.41
CA ASP A 95 -30.41 47.00 9.03
C ASP A 95 -29.65 45.95 9.88
N PRO A 96 -29.15 44.85 9.28
CA PRO A 96 -28.46 43.80 10.00
C PRO A 96 -27.08 44.22 10.53
N LYS A 97 -26.55 45.38 10.13
CA LYS A 97 -25.30 45.93 10.71
C LYS A 97 -25.53 46.50 12.10
N THR A 98 -26.71 47.07 12.34
CA THR A 98 -27.03 47.77 13.59
C THR A 98 -28.00 46.98 14.48
N THR A 99 -28.75 46.04 13.89
CA THR A 99 -29.85 45.32 14.54
C THR A 99 -29.68 43.81 14.41
N ILE A 100 -29.92 43.08 15.50
CA ILE A 100 -30.01 41.62 15.47
C ILE A 100 -31.46 41.15 15.60
N CYS A 101 -31.75 39.98 15.05
CA CYS A 101 -33.08 39.38 15.12
C CYS A 101 -33.06 38.12 15.98
N CYS A 102 -33.71 38.17 17.15
CA CYS A 102 -33.81 37.03 18.07
C CYS A 102 -35.25 36.54 18.18
N ARG A 103 -35.43 35.31 18.67
CA ARG A 103 -36.76 34.81 19.01
C ARG A 103 -37.14 35.30 20.40
N ASP A 104 -38.39 35.68 20.60
CA ASP A 104 -38.93 35.93 21.93
C ASP A 104 -39.52 34.64 22.55
N ARG A 105 -40.09 34.76 23.75
CA ARG A 105 -40.72 33.63 24.47
C ARG A 105 -41.89 32.99 23.71
N ASN A 106 -42.50 33.71 22.78
CA ASN A 106 -43.59 33.25 21.93
C ASN A 106 -43.08 32.75 20.57
N SER A 107 -41.77 32.57 20.41
CA SER A 107 -41.09 32.20 19.15
C SER A 107 -41.22 33.23 18.02
N ASN A 108 -41.71 34.45 18.32
CA ASN A 108 -41.76 35.54 17.36
C ASN A 108 -40.37 36.14 17.17
N LYS A 109 -40.07 36.56 15.94
CA LYS A 109 -38.84 37.27 15.62
C LYS A 109 -38.96 38.74 16.07
N LYS A 110 -38.08 39.18 16.98
CA LYS A 110 -38.01 40.58 17.44
C LYS A 110 -36.64 41.20 17.18
N PRO A 111 -36.61 42.45 16.69
CA PRO A 111 -35.37 43.20 16.47
C PRO A 111 -34.83 43.80 17.78
N HIS A 112 -33.51 43.80 17.96
CA HIS A 112 -32.81 44.45 19.07
C HIS A 112 -31.67 45.34 18.53
N SER A 113 -31.74 46.65 18.81
CA SER A 113 -30.87 47.70 18.24
C SER A 113 -29.68 48.03 19.14
N ILE A 114 -28.57 47.28 19.04
CA ILE A 114 -27.50 47.35 20.06
C ILE A 114 -26.09 47.04 19.50
N GLY A 115 -25.87 47.17 18.19
CA GLY A 115 -24.53 47.14 17.56
C GLY A 115 -24.08 45.79 16.97
N THR A 116 -22.99 45.83 16.18
CA THR A 116 -22.49 44.77 15.27
C THR A 116 -22.02 43.46 15.95
N HIS A 117 -21.82 43.49 17.27
CA HIS A 117 -21.25 42.36 18.02
C HIS A 117 -22.28 41.52 18.77
N MET A 118 -23.56 41.84 18.67
CA MET A 118 -24.60 41.07 19.38
C MET A 118 -24.89 39.73 18.69
N LYS A 119 -25.25 38.72 19.48
CA LYS A 119 -25.73 37.40 19.02
C LYS A 119 -26.87 36.92 19.92
N CYS A 120 -27.76 36.10 19.37
CA CYS A 120 -28.85 35.50 20.14
C CYS A 120 -28.41 34.23 20.88
N CYS A 121 -28.93 34.04 22.09
CA CYS A 121 -28.87 32.85 22.90
C CYS A 121 -30.29 32.46 23.34
N GLY A 122 -31.05 31.80 22.47
CA GLY A 122 -32.47 31.57 22.74
C GLY A 122 -33.26 32.87 22.69
N VAL A 123 -33.87 33.22 23.84
CA VAL A 123 -34.63 34.47 24.03
C VAL A 123 -33.76 35.63 24.53
N GLU A 124 -32.55 35.33 24.99
CA GLU A 124 -31.57 36.33 25.40
C GLU A 124 -30.68 36.71 24.21
N TYR A 125 -30.00 37.84 24.30
CA TYR A 125 -28.95 38.24 23.37
C TYR A 125 -27.75 38.78 24.14
N TYR A 126 -26.57 38.66 23.54
CA TYR A 126 -25.32 38.93 24.22
C TYR A 126 -24.26 39.50 23.29
N ASN A 127 -23.33 40.24 23.86
CA ASN A 127 -22.16 40.69 23.15
C ASN A 127 -21.17 39.53 22.94
N LYS A 128 -20.96 39.12 21.69
CA LYS A 128 -20.07 38.00 21.34
C LYS A 128 -18.59 38.23 21.64
N THR A 129 -18.18 39.47 21.94
CA THR A 129 -16.79 39.79 22.30
C THR A 129 -16.51 39.61 23.79
N THR A 130 -17.52 39.60 24.65
CA THR A 130 -17.35 39.48 26.11
C THR A 130 -18.04 38.26 26.71
N HIS A 131 -19.07 37.74 26.05
CA HIS A 131 -19.90 36.65 26.53
C HIS A 131 -20.02 35.53 25.49
N TYR A 132 -20.50 34.37 25.94
CA TYR A 132 -20.88 33.24 25.10
C TYR A 132 -22.21 32.64 25.55
N CYS A 133 -22.90 32.00 24.61
CA CYS A 133 -24.13 31.27 24.89
C CYS A 133 -23.81 29.85 25.37
N LYS A 134 -24.05 29.55 26.65
CA LYS A 134 -23.85 28.22 27.23
C LYS A 134 -25.01 27.28 26.90
N SER A 135 -26.25 27.79 26.85
CA SER A 135 -27.43 27.00 26.52
C SER A 135 -28.48 27.85 25.80
N LYS A 136 -28.70 27.58 24.50
CA LYS A 136 -29.75 28.26 23.73
C LYS A 136 -31.15 27.95 24.26
N LYS A 137 -31.40 26.72 24.73
CA LYS A 137 -32.72 26.31 25.25
C LYS A 137 -33.09 27.06 26.53
N LYS A 138 -32.12 27.27 27.43
CA LYS A 138 -32.31 27.94 28.71
C LYS A 138 -32.01 29.45 28.69
N GLY A 139 -31.51 29.98 27.56
CA GLY A 139 -31.09 31.38 27.46
C GLY A 139 -29.86 31.73 28.32
N ILE A 140 -29.01 30.76 28.65
CA ILE A 140 -27.89 31.02 29.57
C ILE A 140 -26.73 31.66 28.81
N VAL A 141 -26.47 32.93 29.14
CA VAL A 141 -25.35 33.74 28.66
C VAL A 141 -24.36 33.91 29.79
N LEU A 142 -23.07 33.67 29.53
CA LEU A 142 -22.01 33.82 30.53
C LEU A 142 -20.83 34.62 29.98
N PRO A 143 -20.14 35.43 30.80
CA PRO A 143 -18.91 36.09 30.38
C PRO A 143 -17.81 35.05 30.15
N PHE A 144 -16.82 35.39 29.32
CA PHE A 144 -15.70 34.49 29.02
C PHE A 144 -14.84 34.11 30.23
N SER A 145 -14.91 34.84 31.34
CA SER A 145 -14.24 34.47 32.60
C SER A 145 -14.98 33.39 33.40
N LYS A 146 -16.25 33.11 33.09
CA LYS A 146 -17.10 32.22 33.90
C LYS A 146 -17.61 31.00 33.14
N SER A 147 -18.00 29.98 33.89
CA SER A 147 -18.60 28.75 33.35
C SER A 147 -19.56 28.13 34.37
N LEU A 148 -20.23 27.06 33.99
CA LEU A 148 -21.10 26.29 34.88
C LEU A 148 -20.43 24.99 35.29
N CYS A 149 -20.48 24.69 36.58
CA CYS A 149 -20.24 23.37 37.13
C CYS A 149 -21.58 22.81 37.61
N LYS A 150 -22.12 21.82 36.88
CA LYS A 150 -23.53 21.43 36.96
C LYS A 150 -24.45 22.63 36.68
N ASN A 151 -25.00 23.25 37.73
CA ASN A 151 -25.87 24.43 37.63
C ASN A 151 -25.28 25.68 38.32
N ASN A 152 -24.11 25.58 38.95
CA ASN A 152 -23.50 26.70 39.66
C ASN A 152 -22.48 27.41 38.78
N GLU A 153 -22.60 28.73 38.69
CA GLU A 153 -21.63 29.59 38.03
C GLU A 153 -20.33 29.64 38.83
N TYR A 154 -19.19 29.53 38.15
CA TYR A 154 -17.87 29.58 38.76
C TYR A 154 -16.91 30.43 37.93
N ASP A 155 -15.91 30.99 38.59
CA ASP A 155 -14.83 31.76 37.98
C ASP A 155 -13.73 30.82 37.47
N LYS A 156 -13.50 30.80 36.15
CA LYS A 156 -12.51 29.90 35.53
C LYS A 156 -11.06 30.24 35.88
N LEU A 157 -10.80 31.44 36.39
CA LEU A 157 -9.47 31.86 36.83
C LEU A 157 -9.13 31.35 38.24
N LYS A 158 -10.17 31.15 39.07
CA LYS A 158 -10.02 30.76 40.48
C LYS A 158 -10.44 29.34 40.77
N GLN A 159 -11.18 28.72 39.83
CA GLN A 159 -11.83 27.44 40.07
C GLN A 159 -11.83 26.57 38.80
N LYS A 160 -11.79 25.26 38.98
CA LYS A 160 -11.93 24.26 37.91
C LYS A 160 -13.05 23.27 38.25
N CYS A 161 -13.78 22.82 37.23
CA CYS A 161 -14.86 21.86 37.39
C CYS A 161 -14.49 20.52 36.75
N CYS A 162 -14.43 19.45 37.55
CA CYS A 162 -14.14 18.09 37.11
C CYS A 162 -15.38 17.22 37.31
N THR A 163 -16.03 16.80 36.21
CA THR A 163 -17.25 15.96 36.21
C THR A 163 -18.30 16.41 37.24
N GLY A 164 -18.47 17.74 37.35
CA GLY A 164 -19.46 18.35 38.22
C GLY A 164 -19.05 18.53 39.69
N THR A 165 -17.78 18.30 40.02
CA THR A 165 -17.14 18.70 41.29
C THR A 165 -16.32 19.96 41.06
N LEU A 166 -16.48 20.97 41.91
CA LEU A 166 -15.79 22.25 41.81
C LEU A 166 -14.58 22.27 42.75
N TYR A 167 -13.44 22.72 42.23
CA TYR A 167 -12.18 22.86 42.96
C TYR A 167 -11.72 24.31 42.91
N ASN A 168 -11.19 24.81 44.03
CA ASN A 168 -10.49 26.09 44.07
C ASN A 168 -9.04 25.87 43.64
N VAL A 169 -8.52 26.73 42.78
CA VAL A 169 -7.13 26.75 42.35
C VAL A 169 -6.53 28.10 42.70
N SER A 170 -5.38 28.09 43.37
CA SER A 170 -4.72 29.29 43.90
C SER A 170 -4.10 30.16 42.82
N ASP A 171 -3.79 29.60 41.65
CA ASP A 171 -3.37 30.30 40.45
C ASP A 171 -3.99 29.66 39.21
N SER A 172 -4.09 30.43 38.13
CA SER A 172 -4.62 30.00 36.82
C SER A 172 -3.67 29.04 36.10
N ASP A 173 -3.15 28.05 36.81
CA ASP A 173 -2.12 27.18 36.32
C ASP A 173 -2.71 26.19 35.30
N GLU A 174 -2.13 26.17 34.11
CA GLU A 174 -2.44 25.21 33.05
C GLU A 174 -2.08 23.77 33.45
N GLN A 175 -1.29 23.60 34.52
CA GLN A 175 -0.88 22.31 35.08
C GLN A 175 -2.01 21.52 35.73
N TYR A 176 -3.04 22.19 36.29
CA TYR A 176 -4.17 21.47 36.89
C TYR A 176 -5.15 20.98 35.82
N LYS A 177 -5.34 19.67 35.72
CA LYS A 177 -6.27 19.02 34.79
C LYS A 177 -7.27 18.13 35.54
N CYS A 178 -8.35 17.77 34.85
CA CYS A 178 -9.36 16.87 35.39
C CYS A 178 -9.11 15.44 34.92
N CYS A 179 -9.20 14.49 35.84
CA CYS A 179 -9.29 13.06 35.58
C CYS A 179 -10.54 12.53 36.28
N GLY A 180 -11.61 12.33 35.51
CA GLY A 180 -12.92 12.00 36.07
C GLY A 180 -13.40 13.11 37.00
N THR A 181 -13.63 12.79 38.27
CA THR A 181 -14.01 13.76 39.29
C THR A 181 -12.82 14.42 39.99
N LYS A 182 -11.60 13.87 39.87
CA LYS A 182 -10.41 14.37 40.58
C LYS A 182 -9.72 15.48 39.79
N LEU A 183 -9.32 16.55 40.48
CA LEU A 183 -8.36 17.53 39.98
C LEU A 183 -6.94 17.04 40.29
N TYR A 184 -6.06 17.05 39.30
CA TYR A 184 -4.67 16.63 39.46
C TYR A 184 -3.70 17.61 38.83
N ASN A 185 -2.48 17.64 39.38
CA ASN A 185 -1.37 18.38 38.83
C ASN A 185 -0.63 17.51 37.81
N THR A 186 -0.46 17.99 36.57
CA THR A 186 0.26 17.25 35.52
C THR A 186 1.74 17.06 35.77
N VAL A 187 2.34 17.79 36.74
CA VAL A 187 3.74 17.60 37.14
C VAL A 187 3.88 16.36 38.02
N ASP A 188 2.92 16.13 38.92
CA ASP A 188 2.99 15.09 39.95
C ASP A 188 2.29 13.80 39.52
N GLU A 189 1.25 13.93 38.69
CA GLU A 189 0.35 12.83 38.33
C GLU A 189 0.01 12.81 36.82
N LYS A 190 -0.39 11.63 36.34
CA LYS A 190 -1.01 11.39 35.03
C LYS A 190 -2.43 10.88 35.21
N CYS A 191 -3.25 10.96 34.14
CA CYS A 191 -4.61 10.43 34.13
C CYS A 191 -4.72 9.20 33.23
N CYS A 192 -5.29 8.12 33.75
CA CYS A 192 -5.57 6.89 33.01
C CYS A 192 -7.06 6.80 32.67
N ASP A 193 -7.37 6.62 31.39
CA ASP A 193 -8.73 6.43 30.85
C ASP A 193 -9.77 7.43 31.35
N GLY A 194 -9.34 8.66 31.66
CA GLY A 194 -10.21 9.70 32.20
C GLY A 194 -10.83 9.35 33.57
N SER A 195 -10.33 8.34 34.28
CA SER A 195 -11.02 7.72 35.41
C SER A 195 -10.26 7.83 36.73
N PHE A 196 -8.96 7.57 36.75
CA PHE A 196 -8.11 7.66 37.94
C PHE A 196 -6.73 8.21 37.61
N THR A 197 -6.06 8.76 38.62
CA THR A 197 -4.72 9.32 38.45
C THR A 197 -3.65 8.43 39.05
N ILE A 198 -2.45 8.54 38.49
CA ILE A 198 -1.28 7.73 38.83
C ILE A 198 -0.07 8.67 38.99
N PRO A 199 0.99 8.28 39.70
CA PRO A 199 2.24 9.04 39.77
C PRO A 199 2.81 9.35 38.39
N HIS A 200 3.51 10.48 38.23
CA HIS A 200 4.05 10.92 36.94
C HIS A 200 5.09 9.95 36.35
N ASP A 201 5.83 9.22 37.18
CA ASP A 201 6.83 8.22 36.77
C ASP A 201 6.23 6.83 36.51
N ALA A 202 4.94 6.63 36.80
CA ALA A 202 4.21 5.42 36.49
C ALA A 202 3.53 5.49 35.09
N GLU A 203 3.10 4.32 34.61
CA GLU A 203 2.33 4.14 33.38
C GLU A 203 1.03 3.38 33.63
N CYS A 204 0.01 3.67 32.82
CA CYS A 204 -1.31 3.07 32.96
C CYS A 204 -1.30 1.57 32.62
N CYS A 205 -2.02 0.78 33.41
CA CYS A 205 -2.20 -0.65 33.16
C CYS A 205 -3.59 -1.07 33.60
N GLU A 206 -4.58 -0.99 32.70
CA GLU A 206 -6.02 -1.29 32.89
C GLU A 206 -6.52 -1.42 34.35
N LYS A 207 -6.11 -2.47 35.08
CA LYS A 207 -6.34 -2.67 36.52
C LYS A 207 -5.34 -1.93 37.45
N GLY A 208 -4.96 -0.70 37.14
CA GLY A 208 -4.03 0.11 37.95
C GLY A 208 -2.91 0.77 37.15
N HIS A 209 -1.69 0.68 37.67
CA HIS A 209 -0.48 1.27 37.08
C HIS A 209 0.73 0.40 37.35
N PHE A 210 1.83 0.69 36.65
CA PHE A 210 3.11 0.03 36.84
C PHE A 210 4.26 1.02 36.70
N TYR A 211 5.41 0.71 37.29
CA TYR A 211 6.64 1.48 37.13
C TYR A 211 7.51 0.85 36.04
N PRO A 212 7.75 1.52 34.90
CA PRO A 212 8.52 0.93 33.79
C PRO A 212 9.95 0.51 34.13
N SER A 213 10.51 1.00 35.25
CA SER A 213 11.83 0.65 35.74
C SER A 213 11.91 -0.74 36.37
N SER A 214 10.80 -1.29 36.86
CA SER A 214 10.75 -2.56 37.59
C SER A 214 9.59 -3.47 37.20
N GLN A 215 8.69 -3.01 36.34
CA GLN A 215 7.46 -3.72 35.97
C GLN A 215 7.11 -3.53 34.49
N LYS A 216 6.25 -4.41 33.99
CA LYS A 216 5.54 -4.29 32.71
C LYS A 216 4.05 -4.56 32.90
N CYS A 217 3.21 -3.97 32.04
CA CYS A 217 1.79 -4.31 31.98
C CYS A 217 1.56 -5.47 31.00
N CYS A 218 1.20 -6.65 31.50
CA CYS A 218 0.86 -7.82 30.70
C CYS A 218 -0.62 -8.13 30.87
N ASN A 219 -1.40 -8.10 29.77
CA ASN A 219 -2.86 -8.35 29.79
C ASN A 219 -3.62 -7.56 30.88
N GLY A 220 -3.27 -6.28 31.04
CA GLY A 220 -3.93 -5.39 32.01
C GLY A 220 -3.51 -5.60 33.47
N LEU A 221 -2.48 -6.41 33.73
CA LEU A 221 -1.90 -6.62 35.07
C LEU A 221 -0.42 -6.21 35.12
N PRO A 222 0.02 -5.50 36.19
CA PRO A 222 1.43 -5.22 36.40
C PRO A 222 2.18 -6.49 36.81
N VAL A 223 3.28 -6.79 36.11
CA VAL A 223 4.17 -7.93 36.36
C VAL A 223 5.58 -7.40 36.60
N ASN A 224 6.24 -7.86 37.67
CA ASN A 224 7.61 -7.47 38.00
C ASN A 224 8.60 -8.05 36.99
N ILE A 225 9.51 -7.22 36.50
CA ILE A 225 10.65 -7.64 35.68
C ILE A 225 11.92 -7.70 36.53
N THR A 226 12.76 -8.68 36.26
CA THR A 226 14.11 -8.84 36.79
C THR A 226 15.18 -8.45 35.77
N SER A 227 14.82 -8.44 34.47
CA SER A 227 15.71 -8.10 33.37
C SER A 227 15.01 -7.20 32.34
N SER A 228 15.79 -6.35 31.66
CA SER A 228 15.29 -5.52 30.56
C SER A 228 14.92 -6.31 29.30
N THR A 229 15.30 -7.59 29.23
CA THR A 229 15.01 -8.50 28.12
C THR A 229 13.65 -9.22 28.24
N GLU A 230 13.03 -9.16 29.42
CA GLU A 230 11.75 -9.81 29.70
C GLU A 230 10.58 -9.06 29.07
N GLU A 231 9.71 -9.78 28.37
CA GLU A 231 8.61 -9.23 27.58
C GLU A 231 7.33 -10.02 27.81
N CYS A 232 6.17 -9.38 27.61
CA CYS A 232 4.88 -10.00 27.90
C CYS A 232 4.49 -11.04 26.84
N CYS A 233 4.02 -12.20 27.30
CA CYS A 233 3.31 -13.19 26.51
C CYS A 233 2.09 -13.67 27.31
N GLY A 234 0.90 -13.23 26.90
CA GLY A 234 -0.29 -13.40 27.73
C GLY A 234 -0.12 -12.75 29.11
N ASN A 235 -0.28 -13.53 30.18
CA ASN A 235 -0.13 -13.07 31.57
C ASN A 235 1.29 -13.25 32.13
N GLY A 236 2.21 -13.85 31.37
CA GLY A 236 3.57 -14.17 31.80
C GLY A 236 4.63 -13.32 31.11
N LEU A 237 5.85 -13.40 31.63
CA LEU A 237 7.05 -12.82 31.03
C LEU A 237 7.89 -13.92 30.37
N TYR A 238 8.54 -13.57 29.26
CA TYR A 238 9.54 -14.41 28.62
C TYR A 238 10.79 -13.59 28.30
N ASP A 239 11.97 -14.22 28.33
CA ASP A 239 13.21 -13.56 27.92
C ASP A 239 13.37 -13.62 26.40
N ARG A 240 13.36 -12.46 25.73
CA ARG A 240 13.54 -12.36 24.27
C ARG A 240 14.87 -12.91 23.74
N GLN A 241 15.85 -13.16 24.59
CA GLN A 241 17.10 -13.79 24.19
C GLN A 241 16.93 -15.28 23.85
N TYR A 242 16.04 -15.98 24.54
CA TYR A 242 15.91 -17.43 24.46
C TYR A 242 14.52 -17.89 24.04
N GLN A 243 13.52 -17.04 24.20
CA GLN A 243 12.13 -17.38 24.09
C GLN A 243 11.39 -16.40 23.19
N GLU A 244 10.25 -16.85 22.67
CA GLU A 244 9.29 -16.04 21.91
C GLU A 244 7.86 -16.40 22.31
N CYS A 245 6.91 -15.56 21.91
CA CYS A 245 5.49 -15.74 22.19
C CYS A 245 4.73 -16.21 20.95
N CYS A 246 4.03 -17.33 21.07
CA CYS A 246 3.10 -17.85 20.07
C CYS A 246 1.67 -17.64 20.57
N GLY A 247 1.07 -16.49 20.24
CA GLY A 247 -0.23 -16.09 20.79
C GLY A 247 -0.12 -15.74 22.27
N ASN A 248 -0.40 -16.71 23.15
CA ASN A 248 -0.27 -16.57 24.61
C ASN A 248 0.65 -17.62 25.24
N VAL A 249 1.35 -18.41 24.42
CA VAL A 249 2.21 -19.50 24.88
C VAL A 249 3.67 -19.16 24.60
N ILE A 250 4.52 -19.30 25.61
CA ILE A 250 5.96 -19.05 25.53
C ILE A 250 6.65 -20.31 25.02
N TYR A 251 7.56 -20.17 24.06
CA TYR A 251 8.38 -21.27 23.56
C TYR A 251 9.84 -20.88 23.43
N ASN A 252 10.74 -21.87 23.48
CA ASN A 252 12.17 -21.64 23.31
C ASN A 252 12.53 -21.63 21.82
N THR A 253 13.19 -20.57 21.35
CA THR A 253 13.51 -20.37 19.94
C THR A 253 14.64 -21.27 19.45
N SER A 254 15.44 -21.85 20.34
CA SER A 254 16.51 -22.79 19.93
C SER A 254 15.96 -24.13 19.47
N SER A 255 14.87 -24.61 20.10
CA SER A 255 14.32 -25.95 19.86
C SER A 255 12.97 -25.95 19.14
N HIS A 256 12.20 -24.87 19.23
CA HIS A 256 10.84 -24.82 18.69
C HIS A 256 10.63 -23.61 17.76
N GLN A 257 9.56 -23.67 16.97
CA GLN A 257 9.05 -22.57 16.15
C GLN A 257 7.53 -22.50 16.23
N CYS A 258 6.99 -21.29 16.19
CA CYS A 258 5.56 -21.03 16.11
C CYS A 258 5.12 -20.98 14.64
N CYS A 259 4.09 -21.73 14.27
CA CYS A 259 3.66 -21.79 12.87
C CYS A 259 3.17 -20.45 12.34
N GLN A 260 2.29 -19.79 13.09
CA GLN A 260 1.79 -18.43 12.87
C GLN A 260 1.33 -17.86 14.23
N PRO A 261 1.12 -16.54 14.38
CA PRO A 261 0.62 -15.97 15.64
C PRO A 261 -0.64 -16.68 16.17
N GLY A 262 -0.51 -17.34 17.32
CA GLY A 262 -1.55 -18.14 17.96
C GLY A 262 -1.85 -19.48 17.28
N GLY A 263 -0.87 -20.08 16.60
CA GLY A 263 -0.91 -21.43 16.06
C GLY A 263 -0.10 -22.43 16.88
N ASP A 264 0.18 -23.58 16.28
CA ASP A 264 0.94 -24.66 16.90
C ASP A 264 2.42 -24.25 17.10
N ILE A 265 2.99 -24.74 18.20
CA ILE A 265 4.42 -24.68 18.46
C ILE A 265 4.99 -26.06 18.15
N ILE A 266 5.93 -26.13 17.21
CA ILE A 266 6.56 -27.39 16.79
C ILE A 266 8.06 -27.39 17.02
N VAL A 267 8.62 -28.59 17.22
CA VAL A 267 10.07 -28.79 17.27
C VAL A 267 10.68 -28.48 15.90
N LYS A 268 11.81 -27.76 15.88
CA LYS A 268 12.61 -27.51 14.68
C LYS A 268 13.24 -28.82 14.19
N SER A 269 12.51 -29.54 13.36
CA SER A 269 12.91 -30.81 12.76
C SER A 269 12.49 -30.85 11.29
N THR A 270 12.94 -31.86 10.55
CA THR A 270 12.46 -32.13 9.19
C THR A 270 11.10 -32.81 9.17
N GLU A 271 10.68 -33.42 10.28
CA GLU A 271 9.45 -34.20 10.39
C GLU A 271 8.23 -33.29 10.41
N TYR A 272 8.15 -32.38 11.38
CA TYR A 272 6.98 -31.50 11.55
C TYR A 272 7.17 -30.17 10.83
N LYS A 273 6.17 -29.82 10.01
CA LYS A 273 6.12 -28.55 9.26
C LYS A 273 4.83 -27.79 9.57
N CYS A 274 4.80 -26.52 9.20
CA CYS A 274 3.66 -25.64 9.43
C CYS A 274 2.82 -25.46 8.16
N CYS A 275 1.50 -25.52 8.31
CA CYS A 275 0.50 -25.18 7.31
C CYS A 275 -0.45 -24.12 7.86
N GLY A 276 -0.11 -22.85 7.67
CA GLY A 276 -0.80 -21.75 8.35
C GLY A 276 -0.56 -21.80 9.86
N LYS A 277 -1.63 -21.92 10.65
CA LYS A 277 -1.56 -22.06 12.12
C LYS A 277 -1.36 -23.49 12.61
N ILE A 278 -1.58 -24.49 11.77
CA ILE A 278 -1.61 -25.90 12.19
C ILE A 278 -0.32 -26.58 11.74
N SER A 279 0.16 -27.52 12.54
CA SER A 279 1.30 -28.38 12.23
C SER A 279 0.90 -29.67 11.51
N TYR A 280 1.82 -30.24 10.72
CA TYR A 280 1.62 -31.52 10.05
C TYR A 280 2.93 -32.31 9.96
N ASP A 281 2.80 -33.64 9.86
CA ASP A 281 3.92 -34.54 9.59
C ASP A 281 4.24 -34.54 8.08
N SER A 282 5.42 -34.02 7.74
CA SER A 282 5.85 -33.89 6.35
C SER A 282 6.35 -35.18 5.71
N HIS A 283 6.43 -36.27 6.46
CA HIS A 283 6.60 -37.61 5.89
C HIS A 283 5.29 -38.10 5.26
N GLN A 284 4.15 -37.79 5.87
CA GLN A 284 2.84 -38.29 5.45
C GLN A 284 2.04 -37.29 4.61
N ASP A 285 2.20 -36.00 4.88
CA ASP A 285 1.33 -34.95 4.33
C ASP A 285 2.11 -33.83 3.62
N VAL A 286 1.37 -33.01 2.87
CA VAL A 286 1.85 -31.76 2.28
C VAL A 286 0.86 -30.63 2.53
N CYS A 287 1.39 -29.40 2.69
CA CYS A 287 0.56 -28.21 2.82
C CYS A 287 0.23 -27.59 1.46
N CYS A 288 -1.06 -27.29 1.26
CA CYS A 288 -1.61 -26.62 0.11
C CYS A 288 -2.05 -25.21 0.49
N THR A 289 -1.52 -24.21 -0.21
CA THR A 289 -1.86 -22.80 0.04
C THR A 289 -2.52 -22.18 -1.18
N LYS A 290 -3.66 -21.51 -0.97
CA LYS A 290 -4.31 -20.69 -1.99
C LYS A 290 -4.42 -19.24 -1.53
N ASN A 291 -3.76 -18.35 -2.25
CA ASN A 291 -3.81 -16.91 -1.98
C ASN A 291 -5.08 -16.30 -2.59
N LYS A 292 -5.97 -15.77 -1.75
CA LYS A 292 -7.09 -14.93 -2.17
C LYS A 292 -6.78 -13.47 -1.82
N PHE A 293 -7.35 -12.53 -2.57
CA PHE A 293 -7.23 -11.09 -2.31
C PHE A 293 -7.64 -10.67 -0.88
N SER A 294 -8.36 -11.53 -0.14
CA SER A 294 -8.82 -11.31 1.23
C SER A 294 -8.11 -12.18 2.29
N GLY A 295 -7.07 -12.93 1.93
CA GLY A 295 -6.34 -13.80 2.87
C GLY A 295 -5.88 -15.13 2.25
N GLU A 296 -4.90 -15.76 2.88
CA GLU A 296 -4.38 -17.08 2.51
C GLU A 296 -5.27 -18.18 3.10
N THR A 297 -5.59 -19.19 2.30
CA THR A 297 -6.30 -20.40 2.76
C THR A 297 -5.35 -21.59 2.70
N PHE A 298 -5.34 -22.40 3.76
CA PHE A 298 -4.43 -23.52 3.95
C PHE A 298 -5.24 -24.83 4.02
N LYS A 299 -4.72 -25.89 3.41
CA LYS A 299 -5.24 -27.25 3.54
C LYS A 299 -4.08 -28.23 3.64
N ILE A 300 -4.12 -29.13 4.61
CA ILE A 300 -3.19 -30.26 4.69
C ILE A 300 -3.83 -31.42 3.93
N ILE A 301 -3.07 -32.06 3.05
CA ILE A 301 -3.50 -33.28 2.36
C ILE A 301 -2.46 -34.38 2.54
N THR A 302 -2.94 -35.62 2.66
CA THR A 302 -2.07 -36.79 2.66
C THR A 302 -1.46 -37.00 1.29
N LYS A 303 -0.18 -37.37 1.26
CA LYS A 303 0.53 -37.61 0.02
C LYS A 303 -0.07 -38.82 -0.70
N SER A 304 -0.27 -38.70 -2.01
CA SER A 304 -0.67 -39.84 -2.84
C SER A 304 0.44 -40.89 -2.96
N VAL A 305 1.71 -40.49 -2.86
CA VAL A 305 2.88 -41.38 -2.75
C VAL A 305 3.94 -40.76 -1.84
N GLU A 306 4.76 -41.59 -1.20
CA GLU A 306 5.69 -41.18 -0.12
C GLU A 306 6.67 -40.07 -0.52
N TYR A 307 7.22 -40.13 -1.73
CA TYR A 307 8.22 -39.18 -2.23
C TYR A 307 7.65 -37.84 -2.73
N HIS A 308 6.33 -37.64 -2.67
CA HIS A 308 5.74 -36.33 -2.96
C HIS A 308 6.14 -35.31 -1.88
N ASP A 309 6.52 -34.11 -2.31
CA ASP A 309 7.06 -33.05 -1.45
C ASP A 309 6.32 -31.72 -1.60
N THR A 310 5.43 -31.59 -2.59
CA THR A 310 4.74 -30.34 -2.94
C THR A 310 3.26 -30.56 -3.22
N CYS A 311 2.45 -29.52 -3.07
CA CYS A 311 1.02 -29.51 -3.41
C CYS A 311 0.71 -28.66 -4.64
N CYS A 312 -0.17 -29.14 -5.52
CA CYS A 312 -0.80 -28.37 -6.59
C CYS A 312 -2.25 -28.04 -6.22
N VAL A 313 -2.59 -26.75 -6.28
CA VAL A 313 -3.91 -26.25 -5.89
C VAL A 313 -4.70 -25.81 -7.12
N PRO A 314 -5.81 -26.49 -7.47
CA PRO A 314 -6.70 -26.07 -8.54
C PRO A 314 -7.63 -24.92 -8.12
N SER A 315 -8.61 -24.60 -8.97
CA SER A 315 -9.61 -23.54 -8.70
C SER A 315 -10.34 -23.70 -7.37
N GLU A 316 -10.40 -24.91 -6.81
CA GLU A 316 -10.93 -25.17 -5.46
C GLU A 316 -9.84 -25.85 -4.62
N ILE A 317 -9.56 -25.32 -3.44
CA ILE A 317 -8.52 -25.90 -2.54
C ILE A 317 -8.87 -27.33 -2.13
N GLU A 318 -10.14 -27.71 -2.17
CA GLU A 318 -10.59 -29.05 -1.84
C GLU A 318 -10.04 -30.12 -2.78
N LYS A 319 -9.81 -29.77 -4.04
CA LYS A 319 -9.31 -30.67 -5.11
C LYS A 319 -7.79 -30.69 -5.21
N SER A 320 -7.08 -30.19 -4.19
CA SER A 320 -5.63 -30.14 -4.20
C SER A 320 -4.99 -31.54 -4.22
N GLN A 321 -3.86 -31.66 -4.89
CA GLN A 321 -3.16 -32.93 -5.09
C GLN A 321 -1.66 -32.77 -4.78
N SER A 322 -1.06 -33.79 -4.18
CA SER A 322 0.40 -33.81 -3.97
C SER A 322 1.13 -34.28 -5.22
N TYR A 323 2.34 -33.77 -5.44
CA TYR A 323 3.22 -34.18 -6.53
C TYR A 323 4.70 -34.02 -6.11
N SER A 324 5.61 -34.65 -6.86
CA SER A 324 7.05 -34.45 -6.69
C SER A 324 7.52 -33.22 -7.45
N SER A 325 8.05 -32.24 -6.74
CA SER A 325 8.62 -31.02 -7.29
C SER A 325 9.81 -31.29 -8.19
N ILE A 326 10.44 -32.46 -8.13
CA ILE A 326 11.56 -32.84 -8.97
C ILE A 326 11.07 -33.15 -10.39
N THR A 327 10.00 -33.95 -10.52
CA THR A 327 9.54 -34.49 -11.81
C THR A 327 8.36 -33.74 -12.40
N HIS A 328 7.62 -32.96 -11.60
CA HIS A 328 6.43 -32.25 -12.06
C HIS A 328 6.42 -30.78 -11.60
N ARG A 329 5.52 -29.99 -12.18
CA ARG A 329 5.18 -28.62 -11.74
C ARG A 329 3.66 -28.41 -11.77
N CYS A 330 3.16 -27.52 -10.91
CA CYS A 330 1.77 -27.10 -10.92
C CYS A 330 1.58 -25.91 -11.89
N GLN A 331 0.73 -26.07 -12.90
CA GLN A 331 0.40 -25.03 -13.88
C GLN A 331 -1.11 -24.93 -14.05
N LEU A 332 -1.69 -23.74 -13.80
CA LEU A 332 -3.14 -23.50 -13.86
C LEU A 332 -3.97 -24.48 -13.03
N GLY A 333 -3.41 -25.00 -11.92
CA GLY A 333 -4.09 -25.97 -11.07
C GLY A 333 -3.98 -27.42 -11.51
N GLY A 334 -3.27 -27.71 -12.62
CA GLY A 334 -2.94 -29.06 -13.07
C GLY A 334 -1.48 -29.42 -12.81
N ILE A 335 -1.23 -30.69 -12.50
CA ILE A 335 0.12 -31.26 -12.37
C ILE A 335 0.60 -31.67 -13.77
N ILE A 336 1.75 -31.15 -14.20
CA ILE A 336 2.37 -31.47 -15.49
C ILE A 336 3.83 -31.88 -15.31
N ASN A 337 4.32 -32.79 -16.15
CA ASN A 337 5.71 -33.22 -16.15
C ASN A 337 6.66 -32.04 -16.43
N LYS A 338 7.78 -32.01 -15.69
CA LYS A 338 8.94 -31.22 -16.05
C LYS A 338 9.67 -31.98 -17.17
N THR A 339 9.37 -31.67 -18.42
CA THR A 339 10.23 -32.07 -19.53
C THR A 339 11.54 -31.28 -19.42
N ASP A 340 12.69 -31.96 -19.43
CA ASP A 340 13.98 -31.29 -19.49
C ASP A 340 14.06 -30.42 -20.73
N MET A 341 14.75 -29.29 -20.60
CA MET A 341 14.76 -28.24 -21.61
C MET A 341 16.14 -28.12 -22.23
N CYS A 342 16.19 -28.21 -23.56
CA CYS A 342 17.37 -27.90 -24.35
C CYS A 342 17.17 -26.50 -24.95
N GLY A 343 17.75 -25.49 -24.30
CA GLY A 343 17.46 -24.09 -24.63
C GLY A 343 15.99 -23.75 -24.31
N ILE A 344 15.20 -23.42 -25.34
CA ILE A 344 13.76 -23.14 -25.20
C ILE A 344 12.86 -24.32 -25.59
N HIS A 345 13.44 -25.46 -25.98
CA HIS A 345 12.69 -26.62 -26.45
C HIS A 345 12.66 -27.73 -25.41
N PRO A 346 11.50 -28.36 -25.17
CA PRO A 346 11.43 -29.60 -24.40
C PRO A 346 12.17 -30.71 -25.16
N TYR A 347 12.96 -31.51 -24.47
CA TYR A 347 13.65 -32.66 -25.06
C TYR A 347 13.54 -33.91 -24.19
N ASN A 348 13.66 -35.06 -24.84
CA ASN A 348 13.69 -36.36 -24.17
C ASN A 348 15.14 -36.82 -23.97
N GLU A 349 15.58 -36.97 -22.72
CA GLU A 349 16.95 -37.35 -22.37
C GLU A 349 17.38 -38.74 -22.86
N THR A 350 16.43 -39.62 -23.23
CA THR A 350 16.75 -40.96 -23.73
C THR A 350 16.90 -41.05 -25.25
N SER A 351 16.29 -40.12 -25.99
CA SER A 351 16.28 -40.15 -27.46
C SER A 351 16.99 -38.95 -28.09
N ASP A 352 16.83 -37.77 -27.52
CA ASP A 352 17.30 -36.51 -28.09
C ASP A 352 18.67 -36.12 -27.53
N LEU A 353 19.45 -35.39 -28.32
CA LEU A 353 20.75 -34.86 -27.91
C LEU A 353 20.68 -33.33 -27.77
N CYS A 354 21.11 -32.79 -26.63
CA CYS A 354 21.17 -31.35 -26.40
C CYS A 354 22.62 -30.83 -26.40
N CYS A 355 22.99 -30.04 -27.41
CA CYS A 355 24.34 -29.48 -27.53
C CYS A 355 24.33 -27.98 -27.24
N GLY A 356 24.78 -27.57 -26.06
CA GLY A 356 24.92 -26.15 -25.68
C GLY A 356 23.64 -25.32 -25.81
N GLY A 357 22.47 -25.95 -25.60
CA GLY A 357 21.14 -25.33 -25.71
C GLY A 357 20.47 -25.46 -27.09
N VAL A 358 21.09 -26.15 -28.06
CA VAL A 358 20.50 -26.49 -29.36
C VAL A 358 20.07 -27.95 -29.36
N LEU A 359 18.79 -28.18 -29.67
CA LEU A 359 18.16 -29.50 -29.67
C LEU A 359 18.38 -30.24 -31.00
N ASP A 360 18.97 -31.43 -30.94
CA ASP A 360 18.98 -32.42 -32.03
C ASP A 360 18.08 -33.60 -31.66
N LYS A 361 16.90 -33.66 -32.29
CA LYS A 361 15.92 -34.73 -32.02
C LYS A 361 16.43 -36.08 -32.50
N MET A 362 16.22 -37.12 -31.70
CA MET A 362 16.74 -38.48 -31.93
C MET A 362 18.28 -38.56 -32.02
N GLY A 363 19.01 -37.51 -31.64
CA GLY A 363 20.47 -37.46 -31.80
C GLY A 363 21.20 -38.56 -31.03
N LEU A 364 20.71 -38.97 -29.86
CA LEU A 364 21.28 -40.09 -29.10
C LEU A 364 20.93 -41.44 -29.73
N GLU A 365 19.69 -41.62 -30.22
CA GLU A 365 19.27 -42.83 -30.94
C GLU A 365 20.06 -43.03 -32.23
N GLU A 366 20.44 -41.95 -32.91
CA GLU A 366 21.27 -41.97 -34.11
C GLU A 366 22.79 -42.04 -33.82
N GLY A 367 23.18 -42.20 -32.55
CA GLY A 367 24.58 -42.34 -32.14
C GLY A 367 25.42 -41.09 -32.40
N ARG A 368 24.82 -39.91 -32.32
CA ARG A 368 25.50 -38.62 -32.47
C ARG A 368 26.02 -38.12 -31.11
N ASP A 369 27.00 -37.22 -31.17
CA ASP A 369 27.62 -36.60 -30.00
C ASP A 369 27.79 -35.08 -30.22
N CYS A 370 28.09 -34.32 -29.17
CA CYS A 370 28.22 -32.87 -29.20
C CYS A 370 29.64 -32.38 -29.47
N CYS A 371 29.77 -31.38 -30.33
CA CYS A 371 30.98 -30.59 -30.55
C CYS A 371 30.63 -29.11 -30.43
N GLY A 372 30.78 -28.55 -29.22
CA GLY A 372 30.24 -27.23 -28.88
C GLY A 372 28.70 -27.23 -28.93
N ILE A 373 28.11 -26.33 -29.72
CA ILE A 373 26.65 -26.21 -29.92
C ILE A 373 26.11 -27.09 -31.06
N LYS A 374 26.97 -27.83 -31.77
CA LYS A 374 26.58 -28.65 -32.93
C LYS A 374 26.65 -30.13 -32.58
N SER A 375 25.71 -30.91 -33.09
CA SER A 375 25.77 -32.37 -33.07
C SER A 375 26.56 -32.91 -34.27
N TYR A 376 27.24 -34.04 -34.09
CA TYR A 376 27.96 -34.73 -35.15
C TYR A 376 27.91 -36.25 -35.00
N ASN A 377 27.98 -36.96 -36.13
CA ASN A 377 28.06 -38.42 -36.13
C ASN A 377 29.48 -38.86 -35.77
N MET A 378 29.65 -39.46 -34.60
CA MET A 378 30.95 -39.89 -34.07
C MET A 378 31.57 -41.04 -34.88
N THR A 379 30.81 -41.75 -35.72
CA THR A 379 31.34 -42.83 -36.58
C THR A 379 32.14 -42.26 -37.75
N THR A 380 31.73 -41.11 -38.28
CA THR A 380 32.32 -40.53 -39.51
C THR A 380 33.18 -39.30 -39.26
N LYS A 381 32.97 -38.62 -38.12
CA LYS A 381 33.59 -37.34 -37.79
C LYS A 381 34.20 -37.37 -36.39
N ILE A 382 35.11 -36.43 -36.10
CA ILE A 382 35.75 -36.23 -34.80
C ILE A 382 35.70 -34.75 -34.43
N CYS A 383 35.50 -34.45 -33.15
CA CYS A 383 35.54 -33.08 -32.62
C CYS A 383 36.92 -32.76 -32.05
N CYS A 384 37.55 -31.66 -32.49
CA CYS A 384 38.76 -31.10 -31.87
C CYS A 384 38.61 -29.57 -31.78
N ASP A 385 38.83 -28.99 -30.59
CA ASP A 385 38.64 -27.57 -30.29
C ASP A 385 37.31 -26.97 -30.81
N ASN A 386 36.18 -27.64 -30.49
CA ASN A 386 34.82 -27.27 -30.94
C ASN A 386 34.61 -27.22 -32.47
N THR A 387 35.51 -27.83 -33.24
CA THR A 387 35.43 -27.94 -34.70
C THR A 387 35.31 -29.42 -35.12
N ILE A 388 34.43 -29.70 -36.08
CA ILE A 388 34.10 -31.06 -36.52
C ILE A 388 34.90 -31.39 -37.80
N TYR A 389 35.72 -32.45 -37.75
CA TYR A 389 36.54 -32.94 -38.86
C TYR A 389 36.06 -34.32 -39.34
N LEU A 390 36.27 -34.66 -40.62
CA LEU A 390 36.02 -36.02 -41.15
C LEU A 390 37.15 -36.96 -40.73
N LYS A 391 36.81 -38.15 -40.23
CA LYS A 391 37.79 -39.18 -39.82
C LYS A 391 38.63 -39.74 -40.99
N THR A 392 38.21 -39.54 -42.23
CA THR A 392 38.95 -39.97 -43.44
C THR A 392 40.18 -39.13 -43.75
N ASN A 393 40.30 -37.92 -43.16
CA ASN A 393 41.52 -37.13 -43.22
C ASN A 393 42.42 -37.57 -42.05
N LYS A 394 43.39 -38.45 -42.33
CA LYS A 394 44.36 -38.93 -41.33
C LYS A 394 45.16 -37.76 -40.75
N GLN A 395 44.71 -37.25 -39.61
CA GLN A 395 45.53 -36.61 -38.58
C GLN A 395 44.83 -36.85 -37.24
N SER A 396 45.41 -37.72 -36.42
CA SER A 396 45.07 -37.77 -35.00
C SER A 396 45.35 -36.40 -34.40
N CYS A 397 44.41 -35.85 -33.66
CA CYS A 397 44.63 -34.59 -32.94
C CYS A 397 45.82 -34.78 -31.99
N HIS A 398 46.96 -34.14 -32.31
CA HIS A 398 48.18 -33.84 -31.53
C HIS A 398 49.38 -33.80 -32.50
N GLN A 399 50.45 -32.99 -32.40
CA GLN A 399 50.96 -31.89 -31.56
C GLN A 399 52.38 -31.63 -32.15
N ASN A 400 52.82 -30.38 -32.35
CA ASN A 400 54.24 -30.00 -32.22
C ASN A 400 54.49 -28.50 -32.44
N SER A 401 54.88 -27.81 -31.36
CA SER A 401 56.00 -26.86 -31.36
C SER A 401 56.46 -26.56 -29.92
N THR A 402 57.60 -27.17 -29.56
CA THR A 402 58.72 -26.68 -28.71
C THR A 402 58.56 -26.36 -27.21
N GLU A 403 59.19 -27.25 -26.41
CA GLU A 403 59.96 -27.16 -25.13
C GLU A 403 59.27 -26.67 -23.82
N PHE A 404 58.83 -27.52 -22.87
CA PHE A 404 59.44 -28.47 -21.89
C PHE A 404 59.69 -27.90 -20.45
N ILE A 405 58.63 -28.06 -19.64
CA ILE A 405 58.53 -28.41 -18.19
C ILE A 405 58.83 -27.38 -17.06
N ASP A 406 57.76 -27.20 -16.27
CA ASP A 406 57.61 -26.77 -14.86
C ASP A 406 57.73 -25.30 -14.44
N VAL A 407 56.63 -24.54 -14.65
CA VAL A 407 56.19 -23.43 -13.75
C VAL A 407 54.66 -23.32 -13.74
N ILE A 408 54.05 -23.78 -12.64
CA ILE A 408 52.87 -23.25 -11.92
C ILE A 408 51.58 -22.93 -12.73
N HIS A 409 50.46 -23.54 -12.28
CA HIS A 409 49.10 -22.99 -12.34
C HIS A 409 49.02 -21.46 -12.50
N ARG A 410 48.07 -20.98 -13.33
CA ARG A 410 47.57 -19.58 -13.53
C ARG A 410 48.05 -18.99 -14.88
N THR A 411 47.25 -18.35 -15.73
CA THR A 411 45.88 -17.79 -15.64
C THR A 411 45.48 -17.24 -17.03
N LEU A 412 44.20 -17.32 -17.42
CA LEU A 412 43.36 -16.27 -18.08
C LEU A 412 42.37 -16.83 -19.13
N PRO A 413 41.09 -16.40 -19.12
CA PRO A 413 40.19 -16.29 -17.97
C PRO A 413 39.01 -17.25 -18.11
N ARG A 414 38.63 -17.87 -16.99
CA ARG A 414 37.39 -18.62 -16.81
C ARG A 414 36.21 -17.86 -17.44
N HIS A 415 35.25 -18.59 -18.00
CA HIS A 415 33.86 -18.10 -18.10
C HIS A 415 33.55 -17.35 -16.81
N ARG A 416 33.39 -16.02 -16.90
CA ARG A 416 33.22 -15.18 -15.71
C ARG A 416 31.99 -15.70 -14.97
N ASP A 417 32.26 -16.25 -13.80
CA ASP A 417 31.32 -16.60 -12.76
C ASP A 417 30.25 -15.49 -12.69
N TYR A 418 29.01 -15.77 -13.10
CA TYR A 418 27.91 -14.81 -12.94
C TYR A 418 27.31 -15.03 -11.56
N GLY A 419 27.81 -14.29 -10.57
CA GLY A 419 27.33 -14.33 -9.20
C GLY A 419 27.83 -13.13 -8.43
N ILE A 420 27.16 -12.80 -7.33
CA ILE A 420 27.48 -11.62 -6.51
C ILE A 420 28.94 -11.60 -6.05
N CYS A 421 29.53 -12.79 -5.92
CA CYS A 421 30.88 -13.03 -5.43
C CYS A 421 31.99 -12.76 -6.42
N SER A 422 31.67 -12.78 -7.71
CA SER A 422 32.61 -12.51 -8.79
C SER A 422 32.94 -11.03 -8.94
N TYR A 423 32.03 -10.17 -8.47
CA TYR A 423 32.11 -8.72 -8.69
C TYR A 423 32.53 -7.94 -7.45
N CYS A 424 32.42 -8.57 -6.29
CA CYS A 424 32.69 -7.98 -5.00
C CYS A 424 34.19 -7.65 -4.76
N ASN A 425 35.10 -8.29 -5.52
CA ASN A 425 36.56 -8.16 -5.39
C ASN A 425 37.27 -7.49 -6.59
N LEU A 426 36.54 -6.85 -7.51
CA LEU A 426 37.15 -6.21 -8.70
C LEU A 426 37.74 -4.83 -8.34
N HIS A 427 39.07 -4.73 -8.28
CA HIS A 427 39.76 -3.51 -7.84
C HIS A 427 39.95 -2.41 -8.90
N THR A 428 39.69 -2.66 -10.17
CA THR A 428 39.84 -1.64 -11.22
C THR A 428 38.90 -1.98 -12.36
N ILE A 429 37.97 -1.07 -12.66
CA ILE A 429 37.09 -1.23 -13.81
C ILE A 429 37.36 -0.12 -14.81
N GLN A 430 38.23 -0.39 -15.78
CA GLN A 430 38.34 0.43 -16.99
C GLN A 430 37.08 0.30 -17.87
N ASN A 431 36.33 -0.80 -17.82
CA ASN A 431 35.16 -1.03 -18.69
C ASN A 431 33.86 -1.40 -17.94
N VAL A 432 33.38 -0.55 -17.01
CA VAL A 432 32.06 -0.74 -16.34
C VAL A 432 30.94 -0.73 -17.38
N LYS A 433 31.17 0.01 -18.47
CA LYS A 433 30.28 0.15 -19.61
C LYS A 433 30.13 -1.16 -20.38
N GLU A 434 31.22 -1.82 -20.79
CA GLU A 434 31.15 -3.13 -21.48
C GLU A 434 30.51 -4.21 -20.60
N PHE A 435 30.74 -4.17 -19.29
CA PHE A 435 30.08 -5.08 -18.35
C PHE A 435 28.57 -4.86 -18.29
N LEU A 436 28.13 -3.61 -18.10
CA LEU A 436 26.70 -3.29 -18.09
C LEU A 436 26.03 -3.50 -19.45
N GLU A 437 26.80 -3.49 -20.55
CA GLU A 437 26.36 -3.80 -21.90
C GLU A 437 26.20 -5.30 -22.13
N SER A 438 27.06 -6.13 -21.52
CA SER A 438 27.05 -7.60 -21.63
C SER A 438 26.17 -8.33 -20.59
N ALA A 439 25.81 -7.68 -19.48
CA ALA A 439 24.96 -8.27 -18.45
C ALA A 439 23.48 -8.35 -18.88
N THR A 440 22.93 -9.57 -18.96
CA THR A 440 21.56 -9.85 -19.45
C THR A 440 20.46 -9.67 -18.38
N ASN A 441 20.80 -9.76 -17.08
CA ASN A 441 19.85 -9.73 -15.95
C ASN A 441 20.00 -8.49 -15.04
N LEU A 442 20.02 -7.29 -15.62
CA LEU A 442 20.09 -6.03 -14.88
C LEU A 442 18.72 -5.50 -14.40
N CYS A 443 17.62 -6.19 -14.74
CA CYS A 443 16.28 -5.83 -14.30
C CYS A 443 16.01 -6.34 -12.89
N LYS A 444 16.01 -5.42 -11.92
CA LYS A 444 15.70 -5.67 -10.51
C LYS A 444 14.72 -4.64 -9.99
N GLN A 445 13.89 -5.02 -9.01
CA GLN A 445 12.86 -4.15 -8.44
C GLN A 445 13.46 -2.88 -7.84
N PHE A 446 14.67 -2.96 -7.28
CA PHE A 446 15.37 -1.84 -6.67
C PHE A 446 16.80 -1.71 -7.19
N VAL A 447 17.22 -0.47 -7.45
CA VAL A 447 18.62 -0.12 -7.76
C VAL A 447 19.07 0.92 -6.76
N LEU A 448 19.63 0.47 -5.65
CA LEU A 448 19.90 1.27 -4.47
C LEU A 448 21.33 1.81 -4.47
N LYS A 449 21.48 3.11 -4.22
CA LYS A 449 22.75 3.71 -3.83
C LYS A 449 22.97 3.53 -2.33
N ILE A 450 23.99 2.78 -1.96
CA ILE A 450 24.39 2.56 -0.57
C ILE A 450 25.71 3.30 -0.31
N ALA A 451 25.79 4.02 0.81
CA ALA A 451 26.96 4.83 1.16
C ALA A 451 27.32 4.70 2.64
N LYS A 452 28.56 5.08 2.97
CA LYS A 452 29.17 4.91 4.30
C LYS A 452 29.25 3.43 4.69
N LEU A 453 29.95 2.66 3.86
CA LEU A 453 30.07 1.22 3.98
C LEU A 453 31.08 0.84 5.07
N THR A 454 30.74 -0.18 5.85
CA THR A 454 31.66 -0.90 6.74
C THR A 454 31.54 -2.39 6.46
N THR A 455 32.66 -3.08 6.29
CA THR A 455 32.70 -4.50 5.92
C THR A 455 33.36 -5.33 7.02
N ALA A 456 32.76 -6.46 7.37
CA ALA A 456 33.30 -7.43 8.31
C ALA A 456 33.30 -8.82 7.65
N MET A 457 34.45 -9.48 7.62
CA MET A 457 34.60 -10.83 7.04
C MET A 457 34.56 -11.89 8.14
N ALA A 458 33.81 -12.96 7.91
CA ALA A 458 33.74 -14.13 8.79
C ALA A 458 33.67 -15.41 7.94
N GLY A 459 34.76 -16.18 7.91
CA GLY A 459 34.91 -17.34 7.02
C GLY A 459 34.80 -16.98 5.54
N ASN A 460 34.06 -17.76 4.76
CA ASN A 460 33.77 -17.48 3.34
C ASN A 460 32.60 -16.52 3.14
N THR A 461 32.27 -15.66 4.11
CA THR A 461 31.17 -14.69 3.98
C THR A 461 31.61 -13.29 4.40
N THR A 462 31.02 -12.29 3.77
CA THR A 462 31.27 -10.87 4.10
C THR A 462 29.97 -10.19 4.44
N THR A 463 29.94 -9.55 5.61
CA THR A 463 28.83 -8.70 6.03
C THR A 463 29.16 -7.25 5.70
N VAL A 464 28.22 -6.55 5.07
CA VAL A 464 28.33 -5.16 4.68
C VAL A 464 27.22 -4.38 5.35
N ASP A 465 27.61 -3.35 6.08
CA ASP A 465 26.73 -2.39 6.74
C ASP A 465 26.81 -1.04 6.02
N GLY A 466 25.67 -0.36 5.88
CA GLY A 466 25.65 0.97 5.26
C GLY A 466 24.30 1.66 5.34
N PHE A 467 24.17 2.75 4.57
CA PHE A 467 22.93 3.52 4.50
C PHE A 467 22.44 3.67 3.06
N ILE A 468 21.17 3.31 2.84
CA ILE A 468 20.47 3.59 1.59
C ILE A 468 20.32 5.10 1.48
N ARG A 469 20.78 5.66 0.36
CA ARG A 469 20.69 7.10 0.07
C ARG A 469 19.58 7.40 -0.90
N LYS A 470 19.44 6.57 -1.93
CA LYS A 470 18.53 6.81 -3.04
C LYS A 470 18.29 5.52 -3.80
N ASP A 471 17.06 5.30 -4.24
CA ASP A 471 16.76 4.36 -5.30
C ASP A 471 16.87 5.08 -6.65
N LEU A 472 17.71 4.55 -7.54
CA LEU A 472 18.00 5.11 -8.85
C LEU A 472 16.85 4.88 -9.85
N LEU A 473 15.97 3.89 -9.62
CA LEU A 473 14.80 3.64 -10.45
C LEU A 473 13.66 4.61 -10.12
N SER A 474 13.12 4.52 -8.90
CA SER A 474 12.00 5.36 -8.45
C SER A 474 12.40 6.81 -8.16
N GLN A 475 13.69 7.12 -8.15
CA GLN A 475 14.27 8.39 -7.68
C GLN A 475 13.97 8.72 -6.20
N LYS A 476 13.34 7.80 -5.45
CA LYS A 476 13.04 7.96 -4.03
C LYS A 476 14.32 8.15 -3.22
N THR A 477 14.37 9.21 -2.43
CA THR A 477 15.47 9.46 -1.49
C THR A 477 15.12 8.91 -0.11
N PHE A 478 16.13 8.40 0.59
CA PHE A 478 15.95 7.79 1.91
C PHE A 478 16.68 8.64 2.96
N LYS A 479 15.97 9.03 4.02
CA LYS A 479 16.57 9.74 5.16
C LYS A 479 17.27 8.73 6.08
N LYS A 480 18.55 8.46 5.82
CA LYS A 480 19.43 7.62 6.67
C LYS A 480 18.86 6.20 6.97
N GLN A 481 18.20 5.56 6.00
CA GLN A 481 17.74 4.17 6.16
C GLN A 481 18.96 3.23 6.24
N LYS A 482 19.14 2.53 7.37
CA LYS A 482 20.21 1.54 7.54
C LYS A 482 19.88 0.30 6.70
N ILE A 483 20.92 -0.34 6.16
CA ILE A 483 20.84 -1.62 5.49
C ILE A 483 22.07 -2.45 5.88
N GLN A 484 21.84 -3.73 6.13
CA GLN A 484 22.88 -4.70 6.38
C GLN A 484 22.65 -5.92 5.49
N PHE A 485 23.70 -6.40 4.84
CA PHE A 485 23.59 -7.57 3.98
C PHE A 485 24.85 -8.44 4.02
N GLN A 486 24.67 -9.74 3.82
CA GLN A 486 25.72 -10.74 3.78
C GLN A 486 25.86 -11.29 2.36
N VAL A 487 27.09 -11.38 1.88
CA VAL A 487 27.45 -12.04 0.62
C VAL A 487 28.14 -13.37 0.92
N PRO A 488 27.86 -14.45 0.16
CA PRO A 488 28.37 -15.80 0.39
C PRO A 488 29.80 -16.00 -0.14
N CYS A 489 30.64 -14.99 0.06
CA CYS A 489 32.06 -14.97 -0.33
C CYS A 489 32.84 -13.95 0.50
N THR A 490 34.17 -14.07 0.47
CA THR A 490 35.08 -13.02 0.93
C THR A 490 35.06 -11.87 -0.09
N CYS A 491 34.77 -10.66 0.37
CA CYS A 491 34.54 -9.49 -0.48
C CYS A 491 35.19 -8.24 0.12
N GLN A 492 36.06 -7.58 -0.65
CA GLN A 492 36.76 -6.35 -0.24
C GLN A 492 36.25 -5.14 -1.02
N LEU A 493 35.22 -4.49 -0.48
CA LEU A 493 34.65 -3.26 -1.06
C LEU A 493 35.50 -2.03 -0.71
N ASN A 494 36.55 -1.76 -1.49
CA ASN A 494 37.41 -0.57 -1.31
C ASN A 494 36.77 0.71 -1.89
N THR A 495 35.49 0.97 -1.60
CA THR A 495 34.78 2.17 -2.08
C THR A 495 33.88 2.75 -0.99
N ARG A 496 33.70 4.08 -0.99
CA ARG A 496 32.82 4.76 -0.02
C ARG A 496 31.32 4.59 -0.33
N SER A 497 30.98 4.09 -1.51
CA SER A 497 29.60 3.91 -1.97
C SER A 497 29.52 2.87 -3.08
N ILE A 498 28.41 2.15 -3.12
CA ILE A 498 28.10 1.11 -4.12
C ILE A 498 26.67 1.31 -4.67
N ILE A 499 26.39 0.61 -5.76
CA ILE A 499 25.07 0.38 -6.32
C ILE A 499 24.70 -1.08 -6.05
N LEU A 500 23.57 -1.33 -5.38
CA LEU A 500 23.00 -2.66 -5.16
C LEU A 500 21.77 -2.83 -6.04
N LEU A 501 21.74 -3.88 -6.86
CA LEU A 501 20.56 -4.30 -7.61
C LEU A 501 19.95 -5.52 -6.91
N THR A 502 18.70 -5.41 -6.47
CA THR A 502 18.02 -6.46 -5.70
C THR A 502 16.51 -6.40 -5.89
N ASP A 503 15.85 -7.56 -5.72
CA ASP A 503 14.38 -7.68 -5.66
C ASP A 503 13.86 -7.68 -4.21
N LEU A 504 14.75 -7.57 -3.23
CA LEU A 504 14.42 -7.60 -1.81
C LEU A 504 13.96 -6.21 -1.34
N ASN A 505 12.81 -6.16 -0.66
CA ASN A 505 12.14 -4.91 -0.27
C ASN A 505 12.13 -4.65 1.26
N ASP A 506 12.52 -5.62 2.09
CA ASP A 506 12.56 -5.49 3.56
C ASP A 506 13.99 -5.25 4.06
N TYR A 507 14.29 -3.98 4.37
CA TYR A 507 15.61 -3.55 4.84
C TYR A 507 15.73 -3.51 6.37
N SER A 508 14.74 -4.02 7.11
CA SER A 508 14.74 -4.04 8.57
C SER A 508 15.56 -5.19 9.17
N LYS A 509 15.94 -6.17 8.35
CA LYS A 509 16.70 -7.37 8.72
C LYS A 509 17.98 -7.51 7.88
N LEU A 510 18.88 -8.40 8.30
CA LEU A 510 20.06 -8.80 7.54
C LEU A 510 19.64 -9.49 6.24
N LEU A 511 19.98 -8.89 5.09
CA LEU A 511 19.70 -9.48 3.79
C LEU A 511 20.78 -10.49 3.41
N ARG A 512 20.40 -11.70 3.01
CA ARG A 512 21.33 -12.67 2.41
C ARG A 512 21.25 -12.56 0.90
N LEU A 513 22.31 -12.09 0.28
CA LEU A 513 22.33 -11.86 -1.16
C LEU A 513 22.84 -13.11 -1.88
N GLY A 514 22.03 -13.67 -2.78
CA GLY A 514 22.43 -14.75 -3.69
C GLY A 514 22.80 -14.24 -5.08
N ASP A 515 23.09 -15.16 -6.00
CA ASP A 515 23.60 -14.88 -7.35
C ASP A 515 22.67 -14.06 -8.25
N SER A 516 21.40 -13.94 -7.88
CA SER A 516 20.44 -13.04 -8.54
C SER A 516 20.60 -11.57 -8.13
N ASN A 517 21.52 -11.23 -7.23
CA ASN A 517 21.77 -9.87 -6.75
C ASN A 517 23.11 -9.38 -7.27
N LEU A 518 23.23 -8.07 -7.50
CA LEU A 518 24.45 -7.49 -8.07
C LEU A 518 24.93 -6.30 -7.26
N ILE A 519 26.23 -6.28 -6.96
CA ILE A 519 26.92 -5.16 -6.32
C ILE A 519 27.89 -4.55 -7.34
N ILE A 520 27.82 -3.24 -7.50
CA ILE A 520 28.69 -2.49 -8.42
C ILE A 520 29.30 -1.30 -7.68
N PRO A 521 30.60 -1.03 -7.84
CA PRO A 521 31.21 0.23 -7.39
C PRO A 521 30.46 1.47 -7.90
N TRP A 522 30.26 2.46 -7.04
CA TRP A 522 29.59 3.68 -7.45
C TRP A 522 30.42 4.49 -8.48
N SER A 523 29.84 4.78 -9.64
CA SER A 523 30.35 5.77 -10.59
C SER A 523 29.20 6.55 -11.27
N LYS A 524 29.48 7.78 -11.72
CA LYS A 524 28.49 8.59 -12.47
C LYS A 524 28.07 7.88 -13.76
N THR A 525 29.02 7.24 -14.44
CA THR A 525 28.79 6.46 -15.67
C THR A 525 27.85 5.29 -15.43
N ALA A 526 28.11 4.46 -14.41
CA ALA A 526 27.26 3.33 -14.05
C ALA A 526 25.86 3.76 -13.62
N SER A 527 25.76 4.81 -12.81
CA SER A 527 24.46 5.34 -12.38
C SER A 527 23.63 5.87 -13.56
N ASN A 528 24.26 6.55 -14.52
CA ASN A 528 23.56 7.07 -15.70
C ASN A 528 23.16 5.94 -16.66
N TYR A 529 24.01 4.92 -16.80
CA TYR A 529 23.73 3.75 -17.61
C TYR A 529 22.53 2.96 -17.05
N LEU A 530 22.54 2.64 -15.76
CA LEU A 530 21.45 1.90 -15.10
C LEU A 530 20.13 2.69 -15.12
N ARG A 531 20.16 4.02 -14.93
CA ARG A 531 18.96 4.87 -15.04
C ARG A 531 18.34 4.90 -16.44
N LYS A 532 19.12 4.68 -17.50
CA LYS A 532 18.60 4.63 -18.88
C LYS A 532 17.98 3.27 -19.21
N ARG A 533 18.51 2.18 -18.61
CA ARG A 533 18.01 0.80 -18.81
C ARG A 533 16.92 0.39 -17.80
N ALA A 534 16.76 1.19 -16.74
CA ALA A 534 15.77 1.13 -15.66
C ALA A 534 14.27 1.16 -16.06
N LYS A 535 13.91 1.09 -17.34
CA LYS A 535 12.54 0.78 -17.75
C LYS A 535 12.36 -0.73 -17.77
N CYS A 536 12.37 -1.37 -16.62
CA CYS A 536 11.68 -2.65 -16.45
C CYS A 536 10.18 -2.32 -16.33
N ALA A 537 9.59 -1.88 -17.43
CA ALA A 537 8.18 -1.56 -17.53
C ALA A 537 7.45 -2.84 -17.94
N LYS A 538 6.57 -3.32 -17.05
CA LYS A 538 5.21 -3.75 -17.40
C LYS A 538 5.00 -4.12 -18.88
N ASP A 539 5.40 -5.33 -19.26
CA ASP A 539 4.86 -6.03 -20.44
C ASP A 539 4.56 -7.48 -20.05
N THR A 540 3.73 -7.64 -19.03
CA THR A 540 2.63 -8.61 -19.16
C THR A 540 1.74 -8.07 -20.30
N ASN A 541 1.84 -8.69 -21.48
CA ASN A 541 1.07 -8.43 -22.73
C ASN A 541 1.66 -7.48 -23.79
N LYS A 542 2.75 -7.89 -24.46
CA LYS A 542 2.88 -7.77 -25.93
C LYS A 542 4.06 -8.58 -26.47
N PHE A 543 3.85 -9.87 -26.73
CA PHE A 543 4.65 -10.57 -27.75
C PHE A 543 3.94 -10.33 -29.10
N ALA A 544 4.26 -9.21 -29.74
CA ALA A 544 3.97 -8.97 -31.14
C ALA A 544 5.09 -8.09 -31.72
N LEU A 545 5.93 -8.76 -32.51
CA LEU A 545 6.88 -8.32 -33.53
C LEU A 545 6.89 -6.85 -33.96
N GLU A 546 8.09 -6.25 -34.06
CA GLU A 546 8.69 -5.71 -35.30
C GLU A 546 10.13 -5.18 -35.00
N THR A 547 11.21 -5.89 -35.39
CA THR A 547 12.04 -5.78 -36.62
C THR A 547 12.53 -4.38 -37.04
N VAL A 548 13.85 -4.26 -37.15
CA VAL A 548 14.58 -3.40 -38.12
C VAL A 548 15.73 -4.29 -38.64
N ALA A 549 15.90 -4.62 -39.92
CA ALA A 549 15.26 -4.18 -41.15
C ALA A 549 15.34 -5.30 -42.20
N GLY A 550 14.37 -5.30 -43.13
CA GLY A 550 14.58 -5.78 -44.50
C GLY A 550 13.83 -7.05 -44.90
N PHE A 551 12.58 -6.86 -45.34
CA PHE A 551 11.86 -7.50 -46.47
C PHE A 551 10.45 -7.96 -46.11
N LYS A 552 9.47 -7.27 -46.72
CA LYS A 552 8.03 -7.56 -46.72
C LYS A 552 7.75 -8.85 -47.47
N ILE A 553 6.89 -9.72 -46.93
CA ILE A 553 5.83 -10.38 -47.71
C ILE A 553 4.58 -10.52 -46.80
N SER A 554 3.48 -9.92 -47.25
CA SER A 554 2.12 -10.10 -46.74
C SER A 554 1.52 -11.39 -47.32
N ILE A 555 0.61 -12.07 -46.61
CA ILE A 555 -0.63 -12.67 -47.16
C ILE A 555 -1.48 -13.23 -45.99
N GLU A 556 -2.79 -13.06 -46.14
CA GLU A 556 -3.89 -13.34 -45.22
C GLU A 556 -4.10 -14.83 -44.90
N TYR A 557 -4.60 -15.07 -43.68
CA TYR A 557 -5.08 -16.38 -43.23
C TYR A 557 -6.48 -16.67 -43.78
N THR A 558 -6.57 -17.69 -44.64
CA THR A 558 -7.82 -18.43 -44.87
C THR A 558 -7.80 -19.74 -44.08
N LYS A 559 -8.80 -19.91 -43.23
CA LYS A 559 -9.18 -21.17 -42.58
C LYS A 559 -9.46 -22.25 -43.63
N PRO A 560 -9.18 -23.52 -43.31
CA PRO A 560 -10.14 -24.57 -43.63
C PRO A 560 -10.53 -25.45 -42.44
N GLU A 561 -11.77 -25.92 -42.54
CA GLU A 561 -12.49 -26.83 -41.67
C GLU A 561 -12.11 -28.31 -41.88
N LEU A 562 -12.34 -29.08 -40.82
CA LEU A 562 -12.86 -30.47 -40.72
C LEU A 562 -12.86 -31.41 -41.94
N LYS A 563 -12.31 -32.62 -41.71
CA LYS A 563 -12.78 -34.00 -42.05
C LYS A 563 -11.54 -34.89 -42.19
N GLY A 564 -11.43 -36.11 -41.65
CA GLY A 564 -12.29 -37.04 -40.95
C GLY A 564 -11.66 -38.44 -41.03
N ARG A 565 -12.16 -39.40 -40.22
CA ARG A 565 -12.02 -40.88 -40.35
C ARG A 565 -10.60 -41.47 -40.20
N ASP A 566 -10.39 -42.72 -39.79
CA ASP A 566 -11.10 -43.83 -39.13
C ASP A 566 -10.04 -44.95 -39.11
N ARG A 567 -10.01 -45.79 -38.06
CA ARG A 567 -9.41 -47.16 -37.99
C ARG A 567 -7.89 -47.24 -38.25
N PHE A 568 -7.10 -47.81 -37.35
CA PHE A 568 -7.18 -49.16 -36.78
C PHE A 568 -6.65 -49.18 -35.35
#